data_AF-A0A1I2LMY1-F1
#
_entry.id   AF-A0A1I2LMY1-F1
#
_cell.length_a   1.000
_cell.length_b   1.000
_cell.length_c   1.000
_cell.angle_alpha   90.00
_cell.angle_beta   90.00
_cell.angle_gamma   90.00
#
_symmetry.space_group_name_H-M   'P 1'
#
loop_
_entity.id
_entity.type
_entity.pdbx_description
1 polymer ?
#
loop_
_entity_poly.entity_id
_entity_poly.type
_entity_poly.pdbx_seq_one_letter_code
_entity_poly.pdbx_strand_id
1 'polypeptide(L)'
;MNASNNCLLGAAVLVLAGCASEPRPPEAFPKLLDPQPLIVVAELDAGEYLPPLPDPPAKPGYVMIKFDPPPHWVRAEVQQTIYASKEVPQVSYAGTTSHSGALPMSPDPQLAFFLTDGRQYILRRYGYKRLLTKLDGSLLLPIWDKQVAPWLQCSVLELREEFDVEQVRETLKARDPSYAPARESPELFRAVAGGFMPRYAIDVRRLAAYLRNHPPPVNGTECK
;
A
#
# COMPACT_ATOMS: atom_id res chain seq x y z
N MET A 1 1.52 -1.85 76.46
CA MET A 1 2.01 -0.56 75.91
C MET A 1 1.66 -0.51 74.44
N ASN A 2 1.19 0.65 73.99
CA ASN A 2 0.31 0.91 72.85
C ASN A 2 0.89 0.65 71.46
N ALA A 3 -0.03 0.33 70.54
CA ALA A 3 0.09 0.36 69.09
C ALA A 3 0.36 1.77 68.54
N SER A 4 0.94 1.84 67.33
CA SER A 4 0.60 2.78 66.22
C SER A 4 1.57 2.48 65.06
N ASN A 5 1.18 1.72 64.04
CA ASN A 5 0.60 2.23 62.78
C ASN A 5 1.17 3.58 62.34
N ASN A 6 1.98 3.58 61.28
CA ASN A 6 2.09 4.68 60.33
C ASN A 6 2.43 4.12 58.95
N CYS A 7 1.39 3.78 58.20
CA CYS A 7 1.37 3.86 56.74
C CYS A 7 1.42 5.33 56.33
N LEU A 8 2.33 5.72 55.44
CA LEU A 8 2.25 6.91 54.58
C LEU A 8 3.20 6.63 53.39
N LEU A 9 2.70 6.18 52.24
CA LEU A 9 2.15 6.96 51.11
C LEU A 9 3.21 7.75 50.33
N GLY A 10 3.31 7.45 49.03
CA GLY A 10 3.84 8.33 47.99
C GLY A 10 5.09 7.77 47.28
N ALA A 11 5.14 7.56 45.97
CA ALA A 11 4.16 7.74 44.92
C ALA A 11 4.53 6.77 43.79
N ALA A 12 3.60 5.89 43.42
CA ALA A 12 3.67 5.23 42.14
C ALA A 12 3.40 6.30 41.07
N VAL A 13 4.45 6.78 40.41
CA VAL A 13 4.29 7.50 39.14
C VAL A 13 3.86 6.45 38.11
N LEU A 14 2.56 6.17 38.08
CA LEU A 14 1.91 5.67 36.87
C LEU A 14 2.05 6.79 35.84
N VAL A 15 3.14 6.77 35.08
CA VAL A 15 3.18 7.48 33.81
C VAL A 15 2.09 6.83 32.98
N LEU A 16 0.98 7.56 32.86
CA LEU A 16 -0.11 7.31 31.94
C LEU A 16 0.49 6.79 30.64
N ALA A 17 0.23 5.52 30.34
CA ALA A 17 0.35 5.00 29.01
C ALA A 17 -0.37 6.01 28.11
N GLY A 18 0.39 6.72 27.28
CA GLY A 18 -0.19 7.49 26.21
C GLY A 18 -1.01 6.50 25.42
N CYS A 19 -2.33 6.59 25.53
CA CYS A 19 -3.21 6.02 24.54
C CYS A 19 -2.84 6.75 23.24
N ALA A 20 -1.85 6.24 22.52
CA ALA A 20 -1.70 6.51 21.12
C ALA A 20 -3.06 6.15 20.55
N SER A 21 -3.86 7.17 20.25
CA SER A 21 -5.19 6.97 19.70
C SER A 21 -4.98 6.12 18.47
N GLU A 22 -5.43 4.87 18.52
CA GLU A 22 -5.39 4.01 17.34
C GLU A 22 -6.05 4.80 16.21
N PRO A 23 -5.41 4.86 15.03
CA PRO A 23 -6.00 5.57 13.92
C PRO A 23 -7.39 4.99 13.69
N ARG A 24 -8.37 5.87 13.44
CA ARG A 24 -9.76 5.47 13.23
C ARG A 24 -10.10 5.57 11.75
N PRO A 25 -11.12 4.84 11.27
CA PRO A 25 -11.69 5.09 9.96
C PRO A 25 -12.00 6.58 9.77
N PRO A 26 -11.64 7.17 8.62
CA PRO A 26 -11.95 8.57 8.36
C PRO A 26 -13.46 8.75 8.12
N GLU A 27 -14.06 9.83 8.64
CA GLU A 27 -15.49 10.13 8.45
C GLU A 27 -15.81 10.71 7.05
N ALA A 28 -14.79 11.19 6.34
CA ALA A 28 -14.88 11.73 4.98
C ALA A 28 -13.54 11.52 4.25
N PHE A 29 -13.49 11.80 2.94
CA PHE A 29 -12.21 11.77 2.23
C PHE A 29 -11.24 12.80 2.80
N PRO A 30 -10.08 12.36 3.31
CA PRO A 30 -9.07 13.30 3.77
C PRO A 30 -8.55 14.11 2.58
N LYS A 31 -8.28 15.39 2.82
CA LYS A 31 -7.53 16.25 1.91
C LYS A 31 -6.17 16.49 2.54
N LEU A 32 -5.13 15.93 1.93
CA LEU A 32 -3.75 16.12 2.40
C LEU A 32 -3.30 17.56 2.11
N LEU A 33 -2.73 18.21 3.14
CA LEU A 33 -2.19 19.57 3.01
C LEU A 33 -0.76 19.57 2.46
N ASP A 34 0.06 18.62 2.92
CA ASP A 34 1.44 18.41 2.47
C ASP A 34 1.65 16.90 2.19
N PRO A 35 1.34 16.43 0.97
CA PRO A 35 1.37 15.01 0.65
C PRO A 35 2.80 14.49 0.52
N GLN A 36 3.14 13.52 1.38
CA GLN A 36 4.42 12.83 1.41
C GLN A 36 4.21 11.35 1.04
N PRO A 37 5.15 10.74 0.29
CA PRO A 37 5.02 9.34 -0.11
C PRO A 37 5.35 8.40 1.06
N LEU A 38 4.55 7.35 1.19
CA LEU A 38 4.74 6.24 2.13
C LEU A 38 4.62 4.93 1.35
N ILE A 39 5.62 4.07 1.42
CA ILE A 39 5.57 2.70 0.86
C ILE A 39 5.76 1.70 1.98
N VAL A 40 4.86 0.74 2.07
CA VAL A 40 4.86 -0.32 3.08
C VAL A 40 4.57 -1.66 2.44
N VAL A 41 4.97 -2.74 3.10
CA VAL A 41 4.32 -4.04 2.96
C VAL A 41 3.20 -4.09 3.99
N ALA A 42 1.98 -4.29 3.52
CA ALA A 42 0.81 -4.35 4.37
C ALA A 42 -0.20 -5.38 3.87
N GLU A 43 -0.91 -5.99 4.81
CA GLU A 43 -2.18 -6.66 4.52
C GLU A 43 -3.25 -5.58 4.42
N LEU A 44 -4.08 -5.65 3.38
CA LEU A 44 -5.09 -4.62 3.10
C LEU A 44 -6.46 -5.24 3.22
N ASP A 45 -7.29 -4.65 4.08
CA ASP A 45 -8.69 -5.02 4.24
C ASP A 45 -9.57 -3.89 3.72
N ALA A 46 -10.57 -4.26 2.92
CA ALA A 46 -11.63 -3.34 2.55
C ALA A 46 -12.44 -3.03 3.82
N GLY A 47 -12.47 -1.75 4.19
CA GLY A 47 -13.32 -1.26 5.26
C GLY A 47 -14.75 -1.01 4.82
N GLU A 48 -15.53 -0.45 5.73
CA GLU A 48 -16.89 -0.01 5.46
C GLU A 48 -16.93 1.14 4.43
N TYR A 49 -18.06 1.22 3.71
CA TYR A 49 -18.34 2.36 2.85
C TYR A 49 -18.46 3.64 3.67
N LEU A 50 -17.94 4.74 3.11
CA LEU A 50 -18.16 6.04 3.71
C LEU A 50 -19.64 6.44 3.57
N PRO A 51 -20.17 7.22 4.53
CA PRO A 51 -21.48 7.83 4.37
C PRO A 51 -21.56 8.58 3.04
N PRO A 52 -22.73 8.60 2.38
CA PRO A 52 -22.90 9.34 1.14
C PRO A 52 -22.51 10.81 1.36
N LEU A 53 -21.61 11.30 0.50
CA LEU A 53 -21.21 12.71 0.52
C LEU A 53 -22.41 13.58 0.14
N PRO A 54 -22.58 14.76 0.77
CA PRO A 54 -23.63 15.69 0.37
C PRO A 54 -23.43 16.08 -1.10
N ASP A 55 -24.54 16.20 -1.85
CA ASP A 55 -24.48 16.66 -3.23
C ASP A 55 -23.83 18.06 -3.27
N PRO A 56 -22.80 18.28 -4.10
CA PRO A 56 -22.21 19.60 -4.23
C PRO A 56 -23.25 20.59 -4.80
N PRO A 57 -23.14 21.88 -4.49
CA PRO A 57 -24.06 22.88 -5.03
C PRO A 57 -24.04 22.88 -6.56
N ALA A 58 -25.23 22.88 -7.18
CA ALA A 58 -25.37 22.85 -8.63
C ALA A 58 -24.65 24.05 -9.28
N LYS A 59 -23.66 23.76 -10.13
CA LYS A 59 -22.92 24.78 -10.90
C LYS A 59 -23.09 24.51 -12.40
N PRO A 60 -23.50 25.52 -13.20
CA PRO A 60 -23.54 25.38 -14.66
C PRO A 60 -22.17 24.94 -15.21
N GLY A 61 -22.17 23.93 -16.09
CA GLY A 61 -20.94 23.41 -16.72
C GLY A 61 -20.16 22.38 -15.90
N TYR A 62 -20.61 21.99 -14.71
CA TYR A 62 -20.00 20.92 -13.92
C TYR A 62 -20.80 19.63 -14.04
N VAL A 63 -20.15 18.54 -14.47
CA VAL A 63 -20.72 17.19 -14.42
C VAL A 63 -20.38 16.57 -13.07
N MET A 64 -21.40 16.21 -12.30
CA MET A 64 -21.22 15.45 -11.07
C MET A 64 -20.95 13.98 -11.42
N ILE A 65 -19.79 13.47 -11.02
CA ILE A 65 -19.49 12.04 -11.08
C ILE A 65 -19.93 11.44 -9.75
N LYS A 66 -21.09 10.78 -9.72
CA LYS A 66 -21.47 9.94 -8.58
C LYS A 66 -20.64 8.66 -8.64
N PHE A 67 -19.91 8.37 -7.57
CA PHE A 67 -19.24 7.09 -7.41
C PHE A 67 -20.26 6.07 -6.91
N ASP A 68 -20.57 5.07 -7.73
CA ASP A 68 -21.42 3.93 -7.36
C ASP A 68 -20.63 2.62 -7.51
N PRO A 69 -20.38 1.89 -6.41
CA PRO A 69 -20.73 2.20 -5.03
C PRO A 69 -19.96 3.40 -4.47
N PRO A 70 -20.43 3.95 -3.33
CA PRO A 70 -19.71 4.97 -2.60
C PRO A 70 -18.27 4.54 -2.35
N PRO A 71 -17.36 5.50 -2.19
CA PRO A 71 -16.01 5.14 -1.81
C PRO A 71 -15.96 4.51 -0.39
N HIS A 72 -14.91 3.76 -0.09
CA HIS A 72 -14.69 3.11 1.21
C HIS A 72 -13.33 3.52 1.77
N TRP A 73 -13.09 3.17 3.04
CA TRP A 73 -11.75 3.22 3.61
C TRP A 73 -11.09 1.85 3.54
N VAL A 74 -9.77 1.83 3.71
CA VAL A 74 -8.95 0.62 3.73
C VAL A 74 -8.23 0.59 5.07
N ARG A 75 -8.28 -0.55 5.76
CA ARG A 75 -7.38 -0.81 6.89
C ARG A 75 -6.14 -1.48 6.33
N ALA A 76 -4.98 -0.91 6.66
CA ALA A 76 -3.68 -1.44 6.31
C ALA A 76 -2.99 -1.89 7.58
N GLU A 77 -2.68 -3.18 7.66
CA GLU A 77 -1.83 -3.73 8.71
C GLU A 77 -0.39 -3.79 8.20
N VAL A 78 0.40 -2.82 8.64
CA VAL A 78 1.78 -2.60 8.20
C VAL A 78 2.68 -3.65 8.84
N GLN A 79 3.23 -4.51 7.99
CA GLN A 79 4.21 -5.53 8.36
C GLN A 79 5.65 -5.01 8.26
N GLN A 80 5.90 -4.20 7.23
CA GLN A 80 7.22 -3.65 6.97
C GLN A 80 7.12 -2.26 6.36
N THR A 81 7.91 -1.31 6.88
CA THR A 81 8.08 -0.01 6.22
C THR A 81 9.20 -0.10 5.18
N ILE A 82 8.88 0.24 3.93
CA ILE A 82 9.84 0.23 2.81
C ILE A 82 10.40 1.64 2.59
N TYR A 83 9.53 2.65 2.66
CA TYR A 83 9.90 4.06 2.57
C TYR A 83 8.91 4.91 3.37
N ALA A 84 9.41 5.77 4.24
CA ALA A 84 8.59 6.76 4.94
C ALA A 84 9.45 7.95 5.38
N SER A 85 8.87 9.15 5.41
CA SER A 85 9.49 10.35 5.99
C SER A 85 9.37 10.42 7.51
N LYS A 86 8.44 9.64 8.10
CA LYS A 86 8.11 9.62 9.52
C LYS A 86 7.82 8.19 9.97
N GLU A 87 7.73 8.00 11.28
CA GLU A 87 7.29 6.72 11.87
C GLU A 87 5.91 6.34 11.37
N VAL A 88 5.74 5.06 11.05
CA VAL A 88 4.53 4.52 10.44
C VAL A 88 3.79 3.68 11.49
N PRO A 89 2.52 3.99 11.80
CA PRO A 89 1.71 3.17 12.68
C PRO A 89 1.56 1.74 12.14
N GLN A 90 1.58 0.75 13.03
CA GLN A 90 1.38 -0.66 12.67
C GLN A 90 0.01 -0.90 11.99
N VAL A 91 -1.02 -0.18 12.42
CA VAL A 91 -2.33 -0.18 11.76
C VAL A 91 -2.57 1.23 11.24
N SER A 92 -2.95 1.38 9.97
CA SER A 92 -3.27 2.65 9.36
C SER A 92 -4.60 2.57 8.62
N TYR A 93 -5.41 3.62 8.70
CA TYR A 93 -6.67 3.73 7.96
C TYR A 93 -6.49 4.76 6.84
N ALA A 94 -6.83 4.38 5.61
CA ALA A 94 -6.65 5.22 4.44
C ALA A 94 -7.95 5.39 3.67
N GLY A 95 -8.21 6.61 3.19
CA GLY A 95 -9.24 6.82 2.17
C GLY A 95 -8.78 6.21 0.84
N THR A 96 -9.68 5.53 0.11
CA THR A 96 -9.39 5.07 -1.26
C THR A 96 -10.31 5.68 -2.31
N THR A 97 -9.74 5.97 -3.48
CA THR A 97 -10.48 6.48 -4.64
C THR A 97 -10.78 5.32 -5.59
N SER A 98 -12.03 4.84 -5.66
CA SER A 98 -12.46 3.87 -6.67
C SER A 98 -13.51 4.48 -7.59
N HIS A 99 -13.36 4.25 -8.90
CA HIS A 99 -14.39 4.55 -9.90
C HIS A 99 -15.39 3.40 -10.08
N SER A 100 -15.16 2.23 -9.46
CA SER A 100 -15.81 0.97 -9.87
C SER A 100 -15.81 -0.06 -8.74
N GLY A 101 -16.53 0.18 -7.63
CA GLY A 101 -16.67 -0.86 -6.61
C GLY A 101 -15.70 -0.74 -5.44
N ALA A 102 -15.95 -1.55 -4.41
CA ALA A 102 -14.88 -1.95 -3.50
C ALA A 102 -13.70 -2.50 -4.32
N LEU A 103 -12.48 -2.06 -4.02
CA LEU A 103 -11.30 -2.66 -4.65
C LEU A 103 -11.22 -4.10 -4.14
N PRO A 104 -10.98 -5.11 -5.01
CA PRO A 104 -10.72 -6.45 -4.52
C PRO A 104 -9.43 -6.41 -3.72
N MET A 105 -9.58 -6.44 -2.40
CA MET A 105 -8.48 -6.50 -1.46
C MET A 105 -8.13 -7.96 -1.18
N SER A 106 -6.87 -8.17 -0.81
CA SER A 106 -6.31 -9.49 -0.53
C SER A 106 -5.74 -9.48 0.88
N PRO A 107 -6.02 -10.52 1.68
CA PRO A 107 -5.38 -10.67 2.99
C PRO A 107 -3.88 -10.95 2.85
N ASP A 108 -3.42 -11.42 1.69
CA ASP A 108 -1.99 -11.61 1.43
C ASP A 108 -1.23 -10.26 1.50
N PRO A 109 0.01 -10.23 2.01
CA PRO A 109 0.86 -9.05 2.03
C PRO A 109 1.05 -8.41 0.65
N GLN A 110 0.89 -7.09 0.60
CA GLN A 110 0.99 -6.30 -0.63
C GLN A 110 1.95 -5.14 -0.44
N LEU A 111 2.66 -4.76 -1.50
CA LEU A 111 3.39 -3.51 -1.53
C LEU A 111 2.39 -2.38 -1.78
N ALA A 112 2.19 -1.52 -0.80
CA ALA A 112 1.22 -0.45 -0.82
C ALA A 112 1.89 0.93 -0.74
N PHE A 113 1.39 1.86 -1.55
CA PHE A 113 1.80 3.25 -1.67
C PHE A 113 0.67 4.15 -1.21
N PHE A 114 0.96 4.89 -0.15
CA PHE A 114 0.09 5.89 0.41
C PHE A 114 0.69 7.28 0.19
N LEU A 115 -0.19 8.27 0.11
CA LEU A 115 0.17 9.67 0.38
C LEU A 115 -0.26 10.01 1.81
N THR A 116 0.57 10.74 2.54
CA THR A 116 0.30 11.15 3.91
C THR A 116 0.92 12.50 4.26
N ASP A 117 0.28 13.27 5.14
CA ASP A 117 0.89 14.45 5.79
C ASP A 117 1.45 14.12 7.19
N GLY A 118 1.45 12.83 7.56
CA GLY A 118 1.79 12.31 8.88
C GLY A 118 0.59 12.18 9.84
N ARG A 119 -0.62 12.57 9.42
CA ARG A 119 -1.86 12.37 10.20
C ARG A 119 -2.91 11.62 9.39
N GLN A 120 -3.06 11.98 8.12
CA GLN A 120 -4.04 11.39 7.21
C GLN A 120 -3.34 10.51 6.18
N TYR A 121 -4.03 9.48 5.68
CA TYR A 121 -3.51 8.56 4.68
C TYR A 121 -4.49 8.39 3.52
N ILE A 122 -3.96 8.35 2.29
CA ILE A 122 -4.73 8.08 1.07
C ILE A 122 -4.03 6.98 0.28
N LEU A 123 -4.78 5.91 -0.04
CA LEU A 123 -4.39 4.90 -1.00
C LEU A 123 -4.97 5.25 -2.38
N ARG A 124 -4.13 5.43 -3.39
CA ARG A 124 -4.59 5.69 -4.77
C ARG A 124 -5.07 4.38 -5.42
N ARG A 125 -5.90 4.50 -6.48
CA ARG A 125 -6.52 3.38 -7.23
C ARG A 125 -5.58 2.25 -7.66
N TYR A 126 -4.31 2.56 -7.92
CA TYR A 126 -3.26 1.58 -8.27
C TYR A 126 -2.06 1.69 -7.33
N GLY A 127 -2.32 2.12 -6.10
CA GLY A 127 -1.34 2.30 -5.05
C GLY A 127 -0.84 0.97 -4.48
N TYR A 128 -1.37 -0.18 -4.90
CA TYR A 128 -0.92 -1.46 -4.37
C TYR A 128 -0.45 -2.41 -5.47
N LYS A 129 0.47 -3.30 -5.11
CA LYS A 129 1.00 -4.36 -5.97
C LYS A 129 1.09 -5.64 -5.15
N ARG A 130 0.59 -6.74 -5.73
CA ARG A 130 0.75 -8.08 -5.15
C ARG A 130 2.22 -8.46 -5.13
N LEU A 131 2.65 -9.04 -4.01
CA LEU A 131 3.98 -9.61 -3.83
C LEU A 131 3.92 -11.13 -4.00
N LEU A 132 5.10 -11.72 -4.23
CA LEU A 132 5.33 -13.16 -4.14
C LEU A 132 6.18 -13.44 -2.92
N THR A 133 5.93 -14.54 -2.24
CA THR A 133 6.66 -14.97 -1.07
C THR A 133 7.58 -16.12 -1.47
N LYS A 134 8.89 -15.94 -1.32
CA LYS A 134 9.84 -17.03 -1.49
C LYS A 134 9.69 -18.09 -0.39
N LEU A 135 10.21 -19.29 -0.63
CA LEU A 135 10.22 -20.36 0.38
C LEU A 135 10.88 -19.92 1.69
N ASP A 136 11.94 -19.11 1.61
CA ASP A 136 12.65 -18.53 2.77
C ASP A 136 11.90 -17.36 3.47
N GLY A 137 10.73 -16.98 2.97
CA GLY A 137 9.90 -15.89 3.50
C GLY A 137 10.25 -14.49 2.97
N SER A 138 11.27 -14.35 2.12
CA SER A 138 11.56 -13.07 1.47
C SER A 138 10.50 -12.71 0.42
N LEU A 139 10.28 -11.40 0.22
CA LEU A 139 9.22 -10.89 -0.65
C LEU A 139 9.78 -10.37 -1.98
N LEU A 140 9.10 -10.71 -3.07
CA LEU A 140 9.42 -10.27 -4.42
C LEU A 140 8.27 -9.47 -5.01
N LEU A 141 8.61 -8.38 -5.71
CA LEU A 141 7.69 -7.63 -6.55
C LEU A 141 7.81 -8.12 -8.00
N PRO A 142 6.86 -8.91 -8.53
CA PRO A 142 6.93 -9.41 -9.90
C PRO A 142 6.74 -8.29 -10.92
N ILE A 143 7.50 -8.34 -12.01
CA ILE A 143 7.46 -7.35 -13.09
C ILE A 143 6.54 -7.84 -14.20
N TRP A 144 5.36 -7.24 -14.27
CA TRP A 144 4.32 -7.58 -15.26
C TRP A 144 4.21 -6.58 -16.41
N ASP A 145 5.03 -5.53 -16.40
CA ASP A 145 4.96 -4.42 -17.36
C ASP A 145 6.33 -3.70 -17.40
N LYS A 146 6.62 -2.98 -18.49
CA LYS A 146 7.74 -2.04 -18.60
C LYS A 146 7.65 -0.89 -17.60
N GLN A 147 6.49 -0.71 -16.96
CA GLN A 147 6.33 0.17 -15.82
C GLN A 147 5.78 -0.59 -14.61
N VAL A 148 6.63 -0.83 -13.60
CA VAL A 148 6.26 -1.57 -12.39
C VAL A 148 5.06 -0.91 -11.68
N ALA A 149 5.14 0.39 -11.45
CA ALA A 149 4.06 1.19 -10.91
C ALA A 149 4.23 2.69 -11.27
N PRO A 150 3.14 3.46 -11.42
CA PRO A 150 3.20 4.91 -11.62
C PRO A 150 3.90 5.69 -10.51
N TRP A 151 3.91 5.16 -9.28
CA TRP A 151 4.51 5.79 -8.11
C TRP A 151 5.95 5.28 -7.83
N LEU A 152 6.53 4.49 -8.73
CA LEU A 152 7.95 4.12 -8.72
C LEU A 152 8.67 4.82 -9.87
N GLN A 153 9.92 5.23 -9.62
CA GLN A 153 10.78 5.74 -10.69
C GLN A 153 11.10 4.62 -11.69
N CYS A 154 11.23 4.95 -12.96
CA CYS A 154 11.44 3.94 -14.03
C CYS A 154 12.75 3.14 -13.86
N SER A 155 13.77 3.77 -13.29
CA SER A 155 15.06 3.17 -12.92
C SER A 155 14.94 2.02 -11.91
N VAL A 156 13.80 1.85 -11.22
CA VAL A 156 13.55 0.67 -10.38
C VAL A 156 13.64 -0.64 -11.19
N LEU A 157 13.37 -0.60 -12.51
CA LEU A 157 13.55 -1.76 -13.38
C LEU A 157 15.00 -2.26 -13.49
N GLU A 158 16.00 -1.45 -13.12
CA GLU A 158 17.41 -1.87 -13.08
C GLU A 158 17.69 -2.82 -11.90
N LEU A 159 16.80 -2.87 -10.91
CA LEU A 159 16.87 -3.80 -9.78
C LEU A 159 16.36 -5.21 -10.10
N ARG A 160 15.86 -5.42 -11.31
CA ARG A 160 15.23 -6.68 -11.71
C ARG A 160 16.21 -7.83 -11.67
N GLU A 161 15.74 -8.96 -11.18
CA GLU A 161 16.46 -10.23 -11.16
C GLU A 161 15.56 -11.33 -11.72
N GLU A 162 16.14 -12.27 -12.44
CA GLU A 162 15.40 -13.49 -12.77
C GLU A 162 15.10 -14.23 -11.48
N PHE A 163 13.87 -14.73 -11.37
CA PHE A 163 13.48 -15.57 -10.24
C PHE A 163 13.03 -16.93 -10.74
N ASP A 164 13.15 -17.92 -9.86
CA ASP A 164 12.63 -19.26 -10.10
C ASP A 164 11.22 -19.37 -9.52
N VAL A 165 10.28 -19.87 -10.32
CA VAL A 165 8.89 -20.05 -9.91
C VAL A 165 8.76 -21.19 -8.90
N GLU A 166 9.67 -22.17 -8.91
CA GLU A 166 9.69 -23.24 -7.92
C GLU A 166 10.17 -22.77 -6.53
N GLN A 167 10.74 -21.56 -6.46
CA GLN A 167 11.18 -20.94 -5.21
C GLN A 167 10.14 -20.03 -4.57
N VAL A 168 8.96 -19.88 -5.16
CA VAL A 168 7.86 -19.09 -4.58
C VAL A 168 6.76 -20.00 -4.02
N ARG A 169 6.13 -19.58 -2.94
CA ARG A 169 5.10 -20.34 -2.23
C ARG A 169 3.79 -20.36 -3.02
N GLU A 170 3.50 -19.28 -3.74
CA GLU A 170 2.26 -19.11 -4.48
C GLU A 170 2.35 -19.71 -5.88
N THR A 171 1.28 -20.36 -6.34
CA THR A 171 1.13 -20.70 -7.75
C THR A 171 0.78 -19.45 -8.55
N LEU A 172 1.73 -18.96 -9.35
CA LEU A 172 1.45 -17.86 -10.27
C LEU A 172 0.48 -18.32 -11.36
N LYS A 173 -0.54 -17.50 -11.63
CA LYS A 173 -1.42 -17.71 -12.78
C LYS A 173 -0.80 -17.03 -14.00
N ALA A 174 -0.68 -17.76 -15.10
CA ALA A 174 -0.30 -17.18 -16.37
C ALA A 174 -1.34 -16.14 -16.81
N ARG A 175 -0.87 -15.06 -17.43
CA ARG A 175 -1.70 -14.13 -18.18
C ARG A 175 -1.99 -14.74 -19.53
N ASP A 176 -3.15 -14.40 -20.09
CA ASP A 176 -3.61 -14.98 -21.35
C ASP A 176 -2.65 -14.64 -22.52
N PRO A 177 -2.72 -15.39 -23.63
CA PRO A 177 -1.82 -15.16 -24.77
C PRO A 177 -1.99 -13.80 -25.46
N SER A 178 -3.08 -13.06 -25.20
CA SER A 178 -3.33 -11.72 -25.74
C SER A 178 -2.83 -10.59 -24.82
N TYR A 179 -2.21 -10.92 -23.68
CA TYR A 179 -1.70 -9.96 -22.71
C TYR A 179 -0.71 -8.98 -23.35
N ALA A 180 -1.17 -7.75 -23.58
CA ALA A 180 -0.44 -6.74 -24.37
C ALA A 180 0.99 -6.47 -23.87
N PRO A 181 1.25 -6.32 -22.54
CA PRO A 181 2.61 -6.09 -22.05
C PRO A 181 3.60 -7.19 -22.45
N ALA A 182 3.17 -8.45 -22.54
CA ALA A 182 4.03 -9.55 -22.99
C ALA A 182 4.31 -9.54 -24.49
N ARG A 183 3.47 -8.89 -25.29
CA ARG A 183 3.68 -8.71 -26.73
C ARG A 183 4.56 -7.50 -27.03
N GLU A 184 4.43 -6.45 -26.22
CA GLU A 184 5.19 -5.19 -26.34
C GLU A 184 6.61 -5.31 -25.78
N SER A 185 6.80 -6.10 -24.72
CA SER A 185 8.09 -6.30 -24.05
C SER A 185 8.32 -7.78 -23.71
N PRO A 186 8.43 -8.66 -24.73
CA PRO A 186 8.49 -10.13 -24.53
C PRO A 186 9.68 -10.59 -23.69
N GLU A 187 10.76 -9.82 -23.65
CA GLU A 187 11.94 -10.10 -22.84
C GLU A 187 11.64 -10.14 -21.34
N LEU A 188 10.61 -9.43 -20.88
CA LEU A 188 10.19 -9.42 -19.47
C LEU A 188 9.42 -10.68 -19.05
N PHE A 189 9.12 -11.59 -19.98
CA PHE A 189 8.22 -12.71 -19.76
C PHE A 189 8.83 -14.07 -20.13
N ARG A 190 8.28 -15.11 -19.51
CA ARG A 190 8.43 -16.51 -19.92
C ARG A 190 7.14 -16.94 -20.59
N ALA A 191 7.24 -17.50 -21.79
CA ALA A 191 6.13 -18.19 -22.42
C ALA A 191 5.91 -19.53 -21.71
N VAL A 192 4.66 -19.79 -21.31
CA VAL A 192 4.25 -21.03 -20.63
C VAL A 192 2.98 -21.56 -21.29
N ALA A 193 2.60 -22.80 -20.97
CA ALA A 193 1.31 -23.33 -21.40
C ALA A 193 0.18 -22.41 -20.94
N GLY A 194 -0.64 -21.93 -21.88
CA GLY A 194 -1.76 -21.03 -21.60
C GLY A 194 -1.43 -19.54 -21.58
N GLY A 195 -0.17 -19.13 -21.77
CA GLY A 195 0.17 -17.71 -22.00
C GLY A 195 1.52 -17.29 -21.41
N PHE A 196 1.53 -16.25 -20.55
CA PHE A 196 2.76 -15.58 -20.12
C PHE A 196 2.88 -15.44 -18.59
N MET A 197 4.10 -15.60 -18.08
CA MET A 197 4.49 -15.34 -16.69
C MET A 197 5.65 -14.35 -16.64
N PRO A 198 5.82 -13.57 -15.55
CA PRO A 198 6.93 -12.65 -15.42
C PRO A 198 8.23 -13.45 -15.33
N ARG A 199 9.25 -13.04 -16.09
CA ARG A 199 10.61 -13.60 -15.99
C ARG A 199 11.35 -13.02 -14.79
N TYR A 200 11.09 -11.75 -14.50
CA TYR A 200 11.82 -10.97 -13.52
C TYR A 200 10.95 -10.53 -12.35
N ALA A 201 11.60 -10.35 -11.21
CA ALA A 201 11.04 -9.72 -10.03
C ALA A 201 12.08 -8.82 -9.34
N ILE A 202 11.65 -8.05 -8.36
CA ILE A 202 12.52 -7.18 -7.55
C ILE A 202 12.42 -7.62 -6.09
N ASP A 203 13.54 -7.95 -5.46
CA ASP A 203 13.58 -8.19 -4.01
C ASP A 203 13.18 -6.90 -3.26
N VAL A 204 12.17 -7.00 -2.40
CA VAL A 204 11.61 -5.86 -1.67
C VAL A 204 12.67 -5.18 -0.77
N ARG A 205 13.68 -5.92 -0.29
CA ARG A 205 14.79 -5.34 0.48
C ARG A 205 15.70 -4.48 -0.40
N ARG A 206 15.94 -4.91 -1.65
CA ARG A 206 16.68 -4.12 -2.65
C ARG A 206 15.91 -2.86 -3.03
N LEU A 207 14.59 -2.98 -3.20
CA LEU A 207 13.71 -1.84 -3.42
C LEU A 207 13.77 -0.85 -2.25
N ALA A 208 13.66 -1.32 -1.00
CA ALA A 208 13.79 -0.47 0.19
C ALA A 208 15.14 0.27 0.21
N ALA A 209 16.23 -0.44 -0.08
CA ALA A 209 17.55 0.16 -0.15
C ALA A 209 17.68 1.23 -1.23
N TYR A 210 17.08 0.99 -2.40
CA TYR A 210 17.06 1.92 -3.53
C TYR A 210 16.29 3.21 -3.21
N LEU A 211 15.10 3.07 -2.62
CA LEU A 211 14.20 4.18 -2.34
C LEU A 211 14.73 5.16 -1.29
N ARG A 212 15.70 4.76 -0.45
CA ARG A 212 16.40 5.67 0.46
C ARG A 212 17.11 6.81 -0.28
N ASN A 213 17.60 6.55 -1.48
CA ASN A 213 18.31 7.53 -2.31
C ASN A 213 17.47 8.06 -3.47
N HIS A 214 16.32 7.42 -3.74
CA HIS A 214 15.43 7.75 -4.85
C HIS A 214 13.98 7.80 -4.36
N PRO A 215 13.59 8.89 -3.67
CA PRO A 215 12.25 9.04 -3.14
C PRO A 215 11.15 8.81 -4.20
N PRO A 216 10.03 8.16 -3.85
CA PRO A 216 8.90 8.00 -4.75
C PRO A 216 8.31 9.36 -5.17
N PRO A 217 7.93 9.54 -6.44
CA PRO A 217 7.27 10.77 -6.89
C PRO A 217 5.82 10.84 -6.39
N VAL A 218 5.43 11.96 -5.78
CA VAL A 218 4.05 12.21 -5.30
C VAL A 218 3.03 12.20 -6.44
N ASN A 219 3.38 12.82 -7.57
CA ASN A 219 2.49 12.95 -8.73
C ASN A 219 2.53 11.74 -9.67
N GLY A 220 3.38 10.76 -9.37
CA GLY A 220 3.68 9.64 -10.26
C GLY A 220 4.67 10.00 -11.37
N THR A 221 4.95 9.03 -12.22
CA THR A 221 5.87 9.08 -13.36
C THR A 221 5.32 8.19 -14.45
N GLU A 222 5.69 8.46 -15.70
CA GLU A 222 5.38 7.62 -16.86
C GLU A 222 6.71 7.16 -17.48
N CYS A 223 6.84 5.85 -17.69
CA CYS A 223 8.04 5.27 -18.30
C CYS A 223 7.86 5.22 -19.81
N LYS A 224 8.85 5.74 -20.53
CA LYS A 224 8.87 5.70 -22.00
C LYS A 224 9.30 4.33 -22.47
#